data_AF-A0A2E9D0R9-F1
#
_entry.id   AF-A0A2E9D0R9-F1
#
_cell.length_a   1.000
_cell.length_b   1.000
_cell.length_c   1.000
_cell.angle_alpha   90.00
_cell.angle_beta   90.00
_cell.angle_gamma   90.00
#
_symmetry.space_group_name_H-M   'P 1'
#
loop_
_entity.id
_entity.type
_entity.pdbx_description
1 polymer ?
#
loop_
_entity_poly.entity_id
_entity_poly.type
_entity_poly.pdbx_seq_one_letter_code
_entity_poly.pdbx_strand_id
1 'polypeptide(L)'
;MTNEKSEIVLLNVQAERLFGYSTEGLLGQRIDILIPEEAAASFFTARFPEYLKITMSQMIDIGAELFGRHKDGAGFSAEAYVSPIENGNEKLLAFAVRDVSTRKNIEAQQQQSQNMDLSATT
;
A
#
# COMPACT_ATOMS: atom_id res chain seq x y z
N MET A 1 1.46 -10.88 -2.38
CA MET A 1 0.44 -11.73 -1.76
C MET A 1 0.91 -12.12 -0.38
N THR A 2 -0.01 -12.23 0.57
CA THR A 2 0.29 -12.70 1.94
C THR A 2 -0.55 -13.91 2.32
N ASN A 3 -0.06 -14.69 3.27
CA ASN A 3 -0.88 -15.67 3.99
C ASN A 3 -1.70 -15.01 5.11
N GLU A 4 -2.46 -15.82 5.86
CA GLU A 4 -3.31 -15.38 6.99
C GLU A 4 -2.50 -14.79 8.16
N LYS A 5 -1.20 -15.07 8.24
CA LYS A 5 -0.28 -14.51 9.24
C LYS A 5 0.35 -13.19 8.78
N SER A 6 -0.11 -12.63 7.67
CA SER A 6 0.42 -11.41 7.03
C SER A 6 1.83 -11.53 6.44
N GLU A 7 2.35 -12.74 6.32
CA GLU A 7 3.68 -12.99 5.75
C GLU A 7 3.59 -12.99 4.22
N ILE A 8 4.51 -12.30 3.55
CA ILE A 8 4.59 -12.24 2.10
C ILE A 8 5.02 -13.61 1.56
N VAL A 9 4.17 -14.22 0.75
CA VAL A 9 4.42 -15.54 0.15
C VAL A 9 4.72 -15.47 -1.35
N LEU A 10 4.37 -14.36 -1.98
CA LEU A 10 4.64 -14.12 -3.40
C LEU A 10 4.69 -12.62 -3.68
N LEU A 11 5.62 -12.20 -4.54
CA LEU A 11 5.73 -10.84 -5.04
C LEU A 11 6.25 -10.86 -6.49
N ASN A 12 6.15 -9.73 -7.19
CA ASN A 12 6.70 -9.55 -8.52
C ASN A 12 7.89 -8.58 -8.50
N VAL A 13 8.62 -8.52 -9.61
CA VAL A 13 9.78 -7.63 -9.79
C VAL A 13 9.43 -6.14 -9.63
N GLN A 14 8.18 -5.76 -9.87
CA GLN A 14 7.74 -4.37 -9.69
C GLN A 14 7.63 -4.01 -8.20
N ALA A 15 7.21 -4.95 -7.35
CA ALA A 15 7.22 -4.76 -5.90
C ALA A 15 8.65 -4.62 -5.37
N GLU A 16 9.59 -5.44 -5.84
CA GLU A 16 11.02 -5.32 -5.49
C GLU A 16 11.55 -3.92 -5.83
N ARG A 17 11.27 -3.44 -7.05
CA ARG A 17 11.71 -2.11 -7.50
C ARG A 17 11.06 -0.99 -6.70
N LEU A 18 9.75 -1.11 -6.43
CA LEU A 18 8.99 -0.07 -5.75
C LEU A 18 9.42 0.10 -4.29
N PHE A 19 9.68 -1.01 -3.59
CA PHE A 19 10.02 -0.99 -2.17
C PHE A 19 11.52 -1.12 -1.91
N GLY A 20 12.32 -1.41 -2.93
CA GLY A 20 13.78 -1.50 -2.90
C GLY A 20 14.34 -2.78 -2.30
N TYR A 21 13.51 -3.70 -1.83
CA TYR A 21 13.93 -4.99 -1.30
C TYR A 21 14.09 -6.02 -2.42
N SER A 22 14.96 -7.02 -2.21
CA SER A 22 14.94 -8.23 -3.05
C SER A 22 13.80 -9.16 -2.63
N THR A 23 13.50 -10.12 -3.49
CA THR A 23 12.54 -11.20 -3.23
C THR A 23 12.88 -11.93 -1.94
N GLU A 24 14.14 -12.28 -1.72
CA GLU A 24 14.60 -12.95 -0.49
C GLU A 24 14.47 -12.04 0.74
N GLY A 25 14.58 -10.72 0.55
CA GLY A 25 14.38 -9.74 1.61
C GLY A 25 12.92 -9.54 2.01
N LEU A 26 11.95 -9.95 1.17
CA LEU A 26 10.52 -9.80 1.45
C LEU A 26 9.81 -11.13 1.73
N LEU A 27 10.24 -12.24 1.15
CA LEU A 27 9.60 -13.53 1.40
C LEU A 27 9.65 -13.89 2.89
N GLY A 28 8.50 -14.27 3.44
CA GLY A 28 8.33 -14.58 4.86
C GLY A 28 8.29 -13.36 5.79
N GLN A 29 8.62 -12.16 5.31
CA GLN A 29 8.44 -10.94 6.10
C GLN A 29 6.97 -10.58 6.18
N ARG A 30 6.59 -9.93 7.28
CA ARG A 30 5.26 -9.36 7.42
C ARG A 30 5.10 -8.15 6.50
N ILE A 31 3.92 -8.00 5.90
CA ILE A 31 3.64 -6.95 4.91
C ILE A 31 3.71 -5.52 5.48
N ASP A 32 3.65 -5.34 6.80
CA ASP A 32 3.73 -4.03 7.44
C ASP A 32 5.11 -3.36 7.32
N ILE A 33 6.16 -4.12 7.00
CA ILE A 33 7.47 -3.55 6.68
C ILE A 33 7.41 -2.57 5.48
N LEU A 34 6.36 -2.69 4.66
CA LEU A 34 6.10 -1.89 3.47
C LEU A 34 5.24 -0.64 3.73
N ILE A 35 4.86 -0.38 4.98
CA ILE A 35 4.12 0.82 5.40
C ILE A 35 4.88 1.58 6.49
N PRO A 36 4.60 2.88 6.70
CA PRO A 36 5.18 3.65 7.79
C PRO A 36 4.96 2.98 9.14
N GLU A 37 5.96 3.09 10.00
CA GLU A 37 5.99 2.42 11.30
C GLU A 37 4.81 2.83 12.18
N GLU A 38 4.39 4.10 12.09
CA GLU A 38 3.27 4.65 12.83
C GLU A 38 1.92 4.03 12.40
N ALA A 39 1.84 3.56 11.16
CA ALA A 39 0.64 2.92 10.61
C ALA A 39 0.64 1.39 10.79
N ALA A 40 1.81 0.78 11.03
CA ALA A 40 1.98 -0.67 11.11
C ALA A 40 1.10 -1.34 12.19
N ALA A 41 1.07 -0.75 13.39
CA ALA A 41 0.30 -1.29 14.51
C ALA A 41 -1.22 -1.31 14.23
N SER A 42 -1.75 -0.22 13.65
CA SER A 42 -3.17 -0.10 13.29
C SER A 42 -3.53 -1.03 12.12
N PHE A 43 -2.63 -1.18 11.15
CA PHE A 43 -2.82 -2.09 10.03
C PHE A 43 -3.07 -3.53 10.52
N PHE A 44 -2.31 -4.02 11.49
CA PHE A 44 -2.51 -5.38 11.98
C PHE A 44 -3.67 -5.57 12.93
N THR A 45 -3.90 -4.61 13.81
CA THR A 45 -4.93 -4.77 14.85
C THR A 45 -6.32 -4.53 14.29
N ALA A 46 -6.46 -3.64 13.28
CA ALA A 46 -7.77 -3.22 12.78
C ALA A 46 -8.05 -3.57 11.31
N ARG A 47 -7.05 -3.58 10.42
CA ARG A 47 -7.31 -3.68 8.97
C ARG A 47 -7.11 -5.09 8.42
N PHE A 48 -5.97 -5.70 8.71
CA PHE A 48 -5.63 -7.02 8.17
C PHE A 48 -6.65 -8.12 8.53
N PRO A 49 -7.15 -8.22 9.78
CA PRO A 49 -8.20 -9.19 10.12
C PRO A 49 -9.50 -8.97 9.36
N GLU A 50 -9.85 -7.72 9.06
CA GLU A 50 -11.03 -7.39 8.25
C GLU A 50 -10.83 -7.80 6.80
N TYR A 51 -9.61 -7.68 6.27
CA TYR A 51 -9.30 -8.15 4.92
C TYR A 51 -9.44 -9.67 4.78
N LEU A 52 -9.10 -10.43 5.83
CA LEU A 52 -9.33 -11.86 5.90
C LEU A 52 -10.82 -12.23 5.98
N LYS A 53 -11.73 -11.30 6.22
CA LYS A 53 -13.19 -11.55 6.21
C LYS A 53 -13.85 -11.22 4.87
N ILE A 54 -13.13 -10.60 3.93
CA ILE A 54 -13.66 -10.23 2.60
C ILE A 54 -14.05 -11.49 1.82
N THR A 55 -15.18 -11.40 1.11
CA THR A 55 -15.70 -12.45 0.21
C THR A 55 -14.98 -12.43 -1.14
N MET A 56 -14.77 -13.61 -1.75
CA MET A 56 -13.98 -13.84 -2.97
C MET A 56 -14.26 -12.95 -4.20
N SER A 57 -15.41 -12.28 -4.27
CA SER A 57 -15.78 -11.43 -5.40
C SER A 57 -15.51 -9.93 -5.20
N GLN A 58 -14.88 -9.54 -4.08
CA GLN A 58 -14.67 -8.13 -3.74
C GLN A 58 -13.19 -7.76 -3.83
N MET A 59 -12.89 -6.81 -4.71
CA MET A 59 -11.67 -6.01 -4.65
C MET A 59 -11.99 -4.77 -3.82
N ILE A 60 -11.25 -4.57 -2.72
CA ILE A 60 -11.42 -3.41 -1.87
C ILE A 60 -10.30 -2.43 -2.16
N ASP A 61 -10.68 -1.21 -2.53
CA ASP A 61 -9.80 -0.06 -2.50
C ASP A 61 -9.56 0.30 -1.03
N ILE A 62 -8.32 0.16 -0.57
CA ILE A 62 -7.95 0.47 0.83
C ILE A 62 -7.39 1.88 0.98
N GLY A 63 -7.49 2.68 -0.08
CA GLY A 63 -7.33 4.13 -0.07
C GLY A 63 -6.23 4.60 -1.00
N ALA A 64 -6.50 5.76 -1.62
CA ALA A 64 -5.56 6.50 -2.47
C ALA A 64 -4.42 7.23 -1.70
N GLU A 65 -4.33 7.00 -0.39
CA GLU A 65 -3.41 7.69 0.52
C GLU A 65 -2.72 6.71 1.49
N LEU A 66 -2.61 5.44 1.11
CA LEU A 66 -1.75 4.56 1.88
C LEU A 66 -0.30 5.03 1.64
N PHE A 67 0.36 5.47 2.70
CA PHE A 67 1.79 5.73 2.59
C PHE A 67 2.52 4.39 2.51
N GLY A 68 3.32 4.19 1.46
CA GLY A 68 4.26 3.08 1.33
C GLY A 68 5.61 3.47 1.92
N ARG A 69 6.39 2.49 2.37
CA ARG A 69 7.75 2.69 2.93
C ARG A 69 8.77 1.88 2.14
N HIS A 70 9.72 2.58 1.53
CA HIS A 70 10.87 1.98 0.86
C HIS A 70 11.91 1.48 1.89
N LYS A 71 12.81 0.57 1.50
CA LYS A 71 13.78 -0.06 2.41
C LYS A 71 14.74 0.90 3.12
N ASP A 72 14.98 2.06 2.54
CA ASP A 72 15.82 3.12 3.13
C ASP A 72 15.05 3.97 4.16
N GLY A 73 13.78 3.65 4.39
CA GLY A 73 12.89 4.35 5.30
C GLY A 73 12.08 5.47 4.63
N ALA A 74 12.35 5.81 3.37
CA ALA A 74 11.63 6.87 2.68
C ALA A 74 10.15 6.48 2.47
N GLY A 75 9.24 7.35 2.91
CA GLY A 75 7.82 7.24 2.64
C GLY A 75 7.46 7.74 1.24
N PHE A 76 6.46 7.13 0.61
CA PHE A 76 5.89 7.59 -0.66
C PHE A 76 4.37 7.46 -0.65
N SER A 77 3.68 8.25 -1.48
CA SER A 77 2.22 8.18 -1.59
C SER A 77 1.85 7.00 -2.47
N ALA A 78 1.03 6.09 -1.94
CA ALA A 78 0.56 4.93 -2.68
C ALA A 78 -0.97 4.79 -2.64
N GLU A 79 -1.49 4.20 -3.69
CA GLU A 79 -2.82 3.61 -3.71
C GLU A 79 -2.65 2.11 -3.59
N ALA A 80 -3.50 1.46 -2.79
CA ALA A 80 -3.45 0.03 -2.64
C ALA A 80 -4.85 -0.59 -2.74
N TYR A 81 -4.87 -1.79 -3.32
CA TYR A 81 -6.05 -2.61 -3.43
C TYR A 81 -5.78 -3.97 -2.82
N VAL A 82 -6.78 -4.52 -2.15
CA VAL A 82 -6.72 -5.86 -1.58
C VAL A 82 -7.82 -6.73 -2.18
N SER A 83 -7.48 -7.98 -2.51
CA SER A 83 -8.43 -8.98 -2.96
C SER A 83 -8.09 -10.34 -2.34
N PRO A 84 -9.07 -11.06 -1.76
CA PRO A 84 -8.86 -12.41 -1.25
C PRO A 84 -8.70 -13.41 -2.41
N ILE A 85 -7.78 -14.36 -2.25
CA ILE A 85 -7.55 -15.47 -3.18
C ILE A 85 -7.62 -16.76 -2.37
N GLU A 86 -8.36 -17.75 -2.87
CA GLU A 86 -8.36 -19.10 -2.34
C GLU A 86 -7.27 -19.92 -3.04
N ASN A 87 -6.46 -20.60 -2.25
CA ASN A 87 -5.48 -21.58 -2.72
C ASN A 87 -5.69 -22.90 -1.98
N GLY A 88 -6.65 -23.70 -2.45
CA GLY A 88 -7.08 -24.90 -1.75
C GLY A 88 -7.72 -24.55 -0.40
N ASN A 89 -7.07 -24.94 0.70
CA ASN A 89 -7.54 -24.67 2.06
C ASN A 89 -6.93 -23.40 2.67
N GLU A 90 -6.05 -22.70 1.95
CA GLU A 90 -5.39 -21.49 2.45
C GLU A 90 -6.05 -20.23 1.91
N LYS A 91 -6.31 -19.27 2.80
CA LYS A 91 -6.72 -17.92 2.41
C LYS A 91 -5.50 -17.04 2.21
N LEU A 92 -5.37 -16.49 1.01
CA LEU A 92 -4.33 -15.54 0.65
C LEU A 92 -4.96 -14.16 0.41
N LEU A 93 -4.17 -13.11 0.62
CA LEU A 93 -4.53 -11.75 0.23
C LEU A 93 -3.57 -11.28 -0.86
N ALA A 94 -4.11 -10.90 -2.01
CA ALA A 94 -3.37 -10.17 -3.04
C ALA A 94 -3.45 -8.67 -2.76
N PHE A 95 -2.28 -8.03 -2.82
CA PHE A 95 -2.14 -6.58 -2.71
C PHE A 95 -1.60 -6.06 -4.04
N ALA A 96 -2.30 -5.10 -4.62
CA ALA A 96 -1.81 -4.32 -5.75
C ALA A 96 -1.50 -2.91 -5.24
N VAL A 97 -0.27 -2.45 -5.40
CA VAL A 97 0.19 -1.16 -4.90
C VAL A 97 0.69 -0.31 -6.05
N ARG A 98 0.31 0.96 -6.08
CA ARG A 98 0.68 1.93 -7.10
C ARG A 98 1.25 3.18 -6.45
N ASP A 99 2.48 3.55 -6.83
CA ASP A 99 3.04 4.86 -6.50
C ASP A 99 2.27 5.96 -7.24
N VAL A 100 1.81 6.96 -6.49
CA VAL A 100 1.11 8.14 -7.00
C VAL A 100 1.76 9.45 -6.56
N SER A 101 2.99 9.41 -6.03
CA SER A 101 3.74 10.59 -5.58
C SER A 101 3.87 11.64 -6.67
N THR A 102 4.23 11.26 -7.90
CA THR A 102 4.36 12.22 -9.01
C THR A 102 3.04 12.94 -9.30
N ARG A 103 1.93 12.18 -9.38
CA ARG A 103 0.61 12.74 -9.66
C ARG A 103 0.18 13.69 -8.54
N LYS A 104 0.32 13.29 -7.27
CA LYS A 104 -0.04 14.12 -6.11
C LYS A 104 0.80 15.38 -6.00
N ASN A 105 2.10 15.30 -6.31
CA ASN A 105 2.96 16.48 -6.30
C ASN A 105 2.52 17.51 -7.34
N ILE A 106 2.10 17.07 -8.54
CA ILE A 106 1.58 17.96 -9.58
C ILE A 106 0.25 18.58 -9.15
N GLU A 107 -0.68 17.78 -8.62
CA GLU A 107 -1.98 18.26 -8.13
C GLU A 107 -1.81 19.31 -7.00
N ALA A 108 -0.91 19.06 -6.05
CA ALA A 108 -0.60 19.98 -4.96
C ALA A 108 -0.02 21.31 -5.47
N GLN A 109 0.89 21.26 -6.45
CA GLN A 109 1.46 22.47 -7.06
C GLN A 109 0.39 23.30 -7.77
N GLN A 110 -0.51 22.64 -8.52
CA GLN A 110 -1.61 23.33 -9.22
C GLN A 110 -2.58 24.00 -8.24
N GLN A 111 -2.93 23.32 -7.14
CA GLN A 111 -3.79 23.89 -6.09
C GLN A 111 -3.13 25.10 -5.41
N GLN A 112 -1.83 25.03 -5.14
CA GLN A 112 -1.10 26.15 -4.54
C GLN A 112 -1.06 27.37 -5.46
N SER A 113 -0.82 27.19 -6.76
CA SER A 113 -0.84 28.30 -7.72
C SER A 113 -2.23 28.96 -7.81
N GLN A 114 -3.30 28.15 -7.90
CA GLN A 114 -4.67 28.68 -7.93
C GLN A 114 -5.02 29.49 -6.67
N ASN A 115 -4.65 28.98 -5.49
CA ASN A 115 -4.92 29.69 -4.24
C ASN A 115 -4.15 31.01 -4.13
N MET A 116 -2.93 31.09 -4.67
CA MET A 116 -2.17 32.34 -4.73
C MET A 116 -2.83 33.37 -5.65
N ASP A 117 -3.29 32.95 -6.84
CA ASP A 117 -3.93 33.86 -7.80
C ASP A 117 -5.26 34.45 -7.27
N LEU A 118 -6.07 33.65 -6.57
CA LEU A 118 -7.30 34.13 -5.92
C LEU A 118 -7.01 35.10 -4.76
N SER A 119 -5.96 34.84 -3.97
CA SER A 119 -5.58 35.71 -2.85
C SER A 119 -4.97 37.04 -3.27
N ALA A 120 -4.39 37.11 -4.48
CA ALA A 120 -3.80 38.34 -5.02
C ALA A 120 -4.81 39.29 -5.68
N THR A 121 -6.07 38.85 -5.86
CA THR A 121 -7.13 39.62 -6.52
C THR A 121 -8.11 40.28 -5.52
N THR A 122 -7.91 40.10 -4.21
CA THR A 122 -8.72 40.71 -3.13
C THR A 122 -7.90 41.75 -2.36
#